data_AF-A0A2A4X0K7-F1
#
_entry.id   AF-A0A2A4X0K7-F1
#
_cell.length_a   1.000
_cell.length_b   1.000
_cell.length_c   1.000
_cell.angle_alpha   90.00
_cell.angle_beta   90.00
_cell.angle_gamma   90.00
#
_symmetry.space_group_name_H-M   'P 1'
#
loop_
_entity.id
_entity.type
_entity.pdbx_description
1 polymer ?
#
loop_
_entity_poly.entity_id
_entity_poly.type
_entity_poly.pdbx_seq_one_letter_code
_entity_poly.pdbx_strand_id
1 'polypeptide(L)'
;MRAALRAARIIKSVICSDVSCKWKFKDYICMTEKLTSMKLSNWAAIAEIVSSVAVVITLTFLFFEIQNNTQVIKRESLLSRSNVDSQFFIDNPRLSTILSKIKQTDTEFMNPEPLAFQHAYNLTYEEADLWVRYLTLEWSNRQATFLYGTESDRELLEIGYLPGALQSPDEKLYWDLAKDNGWYQKDFVNFVNSVRDSMDD
;
A
#
# COMPACT_ATOMS: atom_id res chain seq x y z
N MET A 1 5.51 13.56 -20.81
CA MET A 1 5.38 14.32 -22.08
C MET A 1 4.47 13.66 -23.14
N ARG A 2 4.51 12.34 -23.34
CA ARG A 2 3.62 11.64 -24.32
C ARG A 2 2.13 11.53 -23.90
N ALA A 3 1.82 11.62 -22.61
CA ALA A 3 0.43 11.62 -22.11
C ALA A 3 -0.31 12.96 -22.36
N ALA A 4 0.38 14.09 -22.17
CA ALA A 4 -0.18 15.43 -22.44
C ALA A 4 -0.54 15.64 -23.92
N LEU A 5 0.24 15.07 -24.84
CA LEU A 5 -0.03 15.09 -26.29
C LEU A 5 -1.24 14.22 -26.69
N ARG A 6 -1.60 13.20 -25.90
CA ARG A 6 -2.81 12.38 -26.16
C ARG A 6 -4.08 13.08 -25.66
N ALA A 7 -4.02 13.75 -24.51
CA ALA A 7 -5.14 14.55 -24.00
C ALA A 7 -5.50 15.70 -24.96
N ALA A 8 -4.51 16.40 -25.51
CA ALA A 8 -4.73 17.47 -26.49
C ALA A 8 -5.33 16.98 -27.83
N ARG A 9 -5.15 15.70 -28.18
CA ARG A 9 -5.69 15.12 -29.42
C ARG A 9 -7.15 14.71 -29.30
N ILE A 10 -7.58 14.25 -28.13
CA ILE A 10 -8.97 13.84 -27.85
C ILE A 10 -9.89 15.07 -27.78
N ILE A 11 -9.42 16.19 -27.21
CA ILE A 11 -10.19 17.45 -27.19
C ILE A 11 -10.42 17.98 -28.62
N LYS A 12 -9.46 17.80 -29.53
CA LYS A 12 -9.59 18.25 -30.91
C LYS A 12 -10.54 17.39 -31.75
N SER A 13 -10.73 16.11 -31.42
CA SER A 13 -11.63 15.22 -32.17
C SER A 13 -13.08 15.27 -31.70
N VAL A 14 -13.34 15.62 -30.43
CA VAL A 14 -14.71 15.73 -29.90
C VAL A 14 -15.40 17.03 -30.34
N ILE A 15 -14.64 18.05 -30.77
CA ILE A 15 -15.19 19.37 -31.14
C ILE A 15 -15.58 19.47 -32.63
N CYS A 16 -15.21 18.51 -33.50
CA CYS A 16 -15.36 18.69 -34.95
C CYS A 16 -16.18 17.61 -35.70
N SER A 17 -16.90 16.71 -35.02
CA SER A 17 -17.65 15.66 -35.73
C SER A 17 -19.15 15.90 -35.88
N ASP A 18 -19.70 17.01 -35.36
CA ASP A 18 -21.13 17.29 -35.53
C ASP A 18 -21.39 18.35 -36.60
N VAL A 19 -21.71 17.83 -37.79
CA VAL A 19 -22.16 18.53 -38.98
C VAL A 19 -23.58 19.04 -38.72
N SER A 20 -23.71 20.07 -37.88
CA SER A 20 -24.90 20.93 -37.75
C SER A 20 -24.62 22.23 -37.01
N CYS A 21 -23.41 22.78 -37.12
CA CYS A 21 -23.11 24.13 -36.63
C CYS A 21 -23.48 25.19 -37.67
N LYS A 22 -24.78 25.28 -37.98
CA LYS A 22 -25.41 26.46 -38.60
C LYS A 22 -25.87 27.46 -37.52
N TRP A 23 -25.17 27.48 -36.39
CA TRP A 23 -25.43 28.37 -35.28
C TRP A 23 -24.41 29.52 -35.27
N LYS A 24 -24.88 30.65 -35.80
CA LYS A 24 -24.54 32.00 -35.35
C LYS A 24 -23.06 32.30 -35.08
N PHE A 25 -22.25 32.30 -36.14
CA PHE A 25 -20.94 32.98 -36.13
C PHE A 25 -21.07 34.50 -35.83
N LYS A 26 -22.27 35.07 -35.96
CA LYS A 26 -22.59 36.48 -35.66
C LYS A 26 -22.50 36.83 -34.16
N ASP A 27 -22.72 35.86 -33.26
CA ASP A 27 -22.74 36.13 -31.81
C ASP A 27 -21.32 36.11 -31.21
N TYR A 28 -20.40 35.31 -31.78
CA TYR A 28 -18.99 35.30 -31.35
C TYR A 28 -18.24 36.59 -31.72
N ILE A 29 -18.57 37.21 -32.86
CA ILE A 29 -17.97 38.50 -33.27
C ILE A 29 -18.46 39.63 -32.34
N CYS A 30 -19.72 39.59 -31.88
CA CYS A 30 -20.25 40.58 -30.93
C CYS A 30 -19.60 40.46 -29.53
N MET A 31 -19.18 39.26 -29.13
CA MET A 31 -18.46 39.06 -27.87
C MET A 31 -17.06 39.69 -27.92
N THR A 32 -16.36 39.60 -29.06
CA THR A 32 -15.02 40.20 -29.24
C THR A 32 -15.01 41.73 -29.24
N GLU A 33 -16.08 42.39 -29.69
CA GLU A 33 -16.18 43.85 -29.71
C GLU A 33 -16.50 44.44 -28.31
N LYS A 34 -17.18 43.66 -27.45
CA LYS A 34 -17.43 44.04 -26.05
C LYS A 34 -16.18 43.87 -25.16
N LEU A 35 -15.23 43.04 -25.59
CA LEU A 35 -13.95 42.80 -24.91
C LEU A 35 -12.91 43.91 -25.17
N THR A 36 -13.00 44.61 -26.31
CA THR A 36 -12.12 45.74 -26.66
C THR A 36 -12.55 47.07 -26.03
N SER A 37 -13.76 47.17 -25.47
CA SER A 37 -14.23 48.37 -24.75
C SER A 37 -13.99 48.34 -23.23
N MET A 38 -13.43 47.24 -22.71
CA MET A 38 -13.05 47.16 -21.31
C MET A 38 -11.76 47.95 -21.05
N LYS A 39 -11.79 48.82 -20.04
CA LYS A 39 -10.61 49.55 -19.58
C LYS A 39 -9.52 48.57 -19.14
N LEU A 40 -8.26 48.94 -19.41
CA LEU A 40 -7.07 48.16 -19.07
C LEU A 40 -7.04 47.70 -17.60
N SER A 41 -7.61 48.52 -16.70
CA SER A 41 -7.75 48.22 -15.27
C SER A 41 -8.59 46.98 -14.97
N ASN A 42 -9.64 46.73 -15.76
CA ASN A 42 -10.53 45.59 -15.53
C ASN A 42 -9.86 44.29 -15.98
N TRP A 43 -9.08 44.34 -17.06
CA TRP A 43 -8.27 43.21 -17.51
C TRP A 43 -7.18 42.85 -16.50
N ALA A 44 -6.53 43.85 -15.89
CA ALA A 44 -5.57 43.63 -14.81
C ALA A 44 -6.23 42.94 -13.60
N ALA A 45 -7.41 43.41 -13.17
CA ALA A 45 -8.13 42.80 -12.06
C ALA A 45 -8.56 41.34 -12.34
N ILE A 46 -9.04 41.05 -13.55
CA ILE A 46 -9.38 39.68 -13.94
C ILE A 46 -8.13 38.80 -13.97
N ALA A 47 -7.01 39.28 -14.50
CA ALA A 47 -5.75 38.54 -14.54
C ALA A 47 -5.21 38.25 -13.13
N GLU A 48 -5.35 39.20 -12.20
CA GLU A 48 -4.95 39.03 -10.80
C GLU A 48 -5.78 37.95 -10.09
N ILE A 49 -7.10 37.93 -10.30
CA ILE A 49 -7.98 36.90 -9.74
C ILE A 49 -7.66 35.52 -10.33
N VAL A 50 -7.55 35.44 -11.66
CA VAL A 50 -7.27 34.16 -12.34
C VAL A 50 -5.90 33.60 -11.94
N SER A 51 -4.88 34.46 -11.83
CA SER A 51 -3.54 34.02 -11.38
C SER A 51 -3.55 33.54 -9.94
N SER A 52 -4.27 34.24 -9.04
CA SER A 52 -4.42 33.82 -7.64
C SER A 52 -5.13 32.47 -7.51
N VAL A 53 -6.21 32.26 -8.26
CA VAL A 53 -6.95 30.98 -8.28
C VAL A 53 -6.08 29.85 -8.83
N ALA A 54 -5.30 30.09 -9.88
CA ALA A 54 -4.40 29.09 -10.45
C ALA A 54 -3.35 28.61 -9.43
N VAL A 55 -2.80 29.51 -8.60
CA VAL A 55 -1.85 29.16 -7.54
C VAL A 55 -2.49 28.25 -6.50
N VAL A 56 -3.71 28.57 -6.04
CA VAL A 56 -4.44 27.76 -5.05
C VAL A 56 -4.72 26.36 -5.58
N ILE A 57 -5.17 26.24 -6.83
CA ILE A 57 -5.42 24.94 -7.46
C ILE A 57 -4.12 24.14 -7.53
N THR A 58 -3.04 24.76 -7.98
CA THR A 58 -1.74 24.08 -8.11
C THR A 58 -1.22 23.59 -6.76
N LEU A 59 -1.30 24.41 -5.71
CA LEU A 59 -0.93 24.00 -4.35
C LEU A 59 -1.79 22.86 -3.82
N THR A 60 -3.09 22.87 -4.11
CA THR A 60 -4.02 21.81 -3.70
C THR A 60 -3.66 20.48 -4.36
N PHE A 61 -3.36 20.48 -5.66
CA PHE A 61 -2.88 19.28 -6.36
C PHE A 61 -1.56 18.78 -5.77
N LEU A 62 -0.62 19.69 -5.49
CA LEU A 62 0.68 19.36 -4.89
C LEU A 62 0.50 18.71 -3.50
N PHE A 63 -0.44 19.21 -2.70
CA PHE A 63 -0.75 18.63 -1.40
C PHE A 63 -1.31 17.20 -1.52
N PHE A 64 -2.25 16.95 -2.44
CA PHE A 64 -2.77 15.60 -2.68
C PHE A 64 -1.69 14.63 -3.18
N GLU A 65 -0.81 15.06 -4.08
CA GLU A 65 0.31 14.23 -4.56
C GLU A 65 1.29 13.89 -3.43
N ILE A 66 1.63 14.86 -2.57
CA ILE A 66 2.51 14.63 -1.41
C ILE A 66 1.89 13.62 -0.46
N GLN A 67 0.58 13.73 -0.15
CA GLN A 67 -0.08 12.79 0.75
C GLN A 67 -0.10 11.37 0.18
N ASN A 68 -0.47 11.19 -1.08
CA ASN A 68 -0.47 9.88 -1.74
C ASN A 68 0.94 9.27 -1.79
N ASN A 69 1.96 10.07 -2.14
CA ASN A 69 3.33 9.57 -2.21
C ASN A 69 3.89 9.22 -0.83
N THR A 70 3.51 9.95 0.22
CA THR A 70 3.97 9.66 1.59
C THR A 70 3.47 8.31 2.08
N GLN A 71 2.23 7.94 1.78
CA GLN A 71 1.70 6.62 2.15
C GLN A 71 2.42 5.48 1.42
N VAL A 72 2.68 5.66 0.11
CA VAL A 72 3.42 4.68 -0.70
C VAL A 72 4.85 4.52 -0.17
N ILE A 73 5.55 5.62 0.11
CA ILE A 73 6.92 5.60 0.65
C ILE A 73 6.97 4.95 2.03
N LYS A 74 6.00 5.22 2.91
CA LYS A 74 5.92 4.56 4.23
C LYS A 74 5.75 3.05 4.09
N ARG A 75 4.88 2.61 3.18
CA ARG A 75 4.68 1.19 2.89
C ARG A 75 5.96 0.54 2.35
N GLU A 76 6.62 1.17 1.38
CA GLU A 76 7.88 0.66 0.81
C GLU A 76 9.02 0.64 1.84
N SER A 77 9.11 1.66 2.71
CA SER A 77 10.13 1.69 3.76
C SER A 77 9.94 0.59 4.80
N LEU A 78 8.70 0.26 5.16
CA LEU A 78 8.40 -0.84 6.08
C LEU A 78 8.68 -2.21 5.43
N LEU A 79 8.24 -2.40 4.18
CA LEU A 79 8.56 -3.60 3.39
C LEU A 79 10.07 -3.77 3.25
N SER A 80 10.81 -2.69 2.94
CA SER A 80 12.26 -2.73 2.81
C SER A 80 12.96 -3.07 4.11
N ARG A 81 12.46 -2.60 5.27
CA ARG A 81 13.01 -2.97 6.59
C ARG A 81 12.78 -4.45 6.89
N SER A 82 11.55 -4.97 6.68
CA SER A 82 11.26 -6.40 6.85
C SER A 82 12.15 -7.26 5.96
N ASN A 83 12.39 -6.82 4.72
CA ASN A 83 13.22 -7.57 3.78
C ASN A 83 14.69 -7.63 4.21
N VAL A 84 15.27 -6.53 4.71
CA VAL A 84 16.66 -6.50 5.19
C VAL A 84 16.87 -7.43 6.39
N ASP A 85 15.94 -7.42 7.35
CA ASP A 85 16.04 -8.26 8.53
C ASP A 85 15.88 -9.74 8.18
N SER A 86 14.97 -10.07 7.25
CA SER A 86 14.75 -11.44 6.77
C SER A 86 15.93 -12.01 5.99
N GLN A 87 16.54 -11.17 5.14
CA GLN A 87 17.63 -11.57 4.25
C GLN A 87 18.89 -11.96 5.02
N PHE A 88 19.15 -11.31 6.16
CA PHE A 88 20.25 -11.69 7.06
C PHE A 88 20.11 -13.12 7.62
N PHE A 89 18.87 -13.56 7.91
CA PHE A 89 18.61 -14.92 8.38
C PHE A 89 18.70 -15.96 7.26
N ILE A 90 18.26 -15.61 6.05
CA ILE A 90 18.28 -16.49 4.87
C ILE A 90 19.73 -16.71 4.39
N ASP A 91 20.54 -15.64 4.34
CA ASP A 91 21.87 -15.68 3.73
C ASP A 91 22.96 -16.25 4.65
N ASN A 92 22.65 -16.53 5.92
CA ASN A 92 23.64 -16.98 6.91
C ASN A 92 23.41 -18.43 7.37
N PRO A 93 23.99 -19.43 6.67
CA PRO A 93 23.80 -20.86 7.00
C PRO A 93 24.30 -21.24 8.40
N ARG A 94 25.20 -20.43 9.00
CA ARG A 94 25.67 -20.65 10.38
C ARG A 94 24.60 -20.34 11.42
N LEU A 95 23.75 -19.34 11.17
CA LEU A 95 22.64 -18.99 12.06
C LEU A 95 21.62 -20.11 12.13
N SER A 96 21.26 -20.71 11.00
CA SER A 96 20.39 -21.90 10.95
C SER A 96 20.97 -23.05 11.80
N THR A 97 22.27 -23.31 11.69
CA THR A 97 22.95 -24.36 12.49
C THR A 97 22.93 -24.06 14.00
N ILE A 98 23.18 -22.81 14.40
CA ILE A 98 23.16 -22.40 15.81
C ILE A 98 21.75 -22.53 16.39
N LEU A 99 20.74 -22.05 15.66
CA LEU A 99 19.34 -22.14 16.03
C LEU A 99 18.87 -23.60 16.20
N SER A 100 19.31 -24.51 15.33
CA SER A 100 19.00 -25.94 15.45
C SER A 100 19.64 -26.58 16.70
N LYS A 101 20.84 -26.15 17.08
CA LYS A 101 21.47 -26.60 18.35
C LYS A 101 20.75 -26.07 19.58
N ILE A 102 20.28 -24.82 19.55
CA ILE A 102 19.49 -24.23 20.63
C ILE A 102 18.19 -25.00 20.79
N LYS A 103 17.45 -25.29 19.70
CA LYS A 103 16.21 -26.10 19.74
C LYS A 103 16.41 -27.52 20.27
N GLN A 104 17.53 -28.17 19.96
CA GLN A 104 17.83 -29.50 20.52
C GLN A 104 18.03 -29.47 22.03
N THR A 105 18.40 -28.32 22.57
CA THR A 105 18.62 -28.11 24.01
C THR A 105 17.34 -27.65 24.70
N ASP A 106 16.65 -26.67 24.09
CA ASP A 106 15.37 -26.14 24.54
C ASP A 106 14.23 -26.89 23.85
N THR A 107 13.90 -28.07 24.39
CA THR A 107 12.81 -28.94 23.92
C THR A 107 11.42 -28.28 23.93
N GLU A 108 11.28 -27.11 24.55
CA GLU A 108 10.05 -26.32 24.63
C GLU A 108 9.86 -25.29 23.52
N PHE A 109 10.77 -25.21 22.53
CA PHE A 109 10.51 -24.38 21.33
C PHE A 109 9.37 -24.98 20.50
N MET A 110 8.13 -24.67 20.90
CA MET A 110 6.87 -25.04 20.24
C MET A 110 6.72 -24.31 18.90
N ASN A 111 7.55 -24.69 17.94
CA ASN A 111 7.37 -24.26 16.55
C ASN A 111 6.16 -24.98 15.94
N PRO A 112 5.35 -24.30 15.11
CA PRO A 112 4.31 -24.97 14.35
C PRO A 112 4.92 -26.04 13.44
N GLU A 113 4.22 -27.17 13.28
CA GLU A 113 4.80 -28.38 12.68
C GLU A 113 5.27 -28.18 11.23
N PRO A 114 6.59 -28.31 10.94
CA PRO A 114 7.10 -28.23 9.57
C PRO A 114 6.49 -29.28 8.63
N LEU A 115 6.04 -30.41 9.18
CA LEU A 115 5.39 -31.49 8.43
C LEU A 115 4.13 -31.01 7.69
N ALA A 116 3.35 -30.10 8.28
CA ALA A 116 2.16 -29.54 7.62
C ALA A 116 2.52 -28.80 6.32
N PHE A 117 3.64 -28.05 6.32
CA PHE A 117 4.13 -27.33 5.15
C PHE A 117 4.77 -28.26 4.11
N GLN A 118 5.48 -29.29 4.57
CA GLN A 118 5.99 -30.34 3.67
C GLN A 118 4.84 -30.99 2.89
N HIS A 119 3.75 -31.36 3.57
CA HIS A 119 2.60 -31.98 2.91
C HIS A 119 1.83 -31.02 2.01
N ALA A 120 1.62 -29.77 2.45
CA ALA A 120 0.84 -28.79 1.69
C ALA A 120 1.56 -28.29 0.42
N TYR A 121 2.90 -28.17 0.46
CA TYR A 121 3.68 -27.52 -0.59
C TYR A 121 4.75 -28.42 -1.23
N ASN A 122 4.80 -29.71 -0.87
CA ASN A 122 5.80 -30.67 -1.36
C ASN A 122 7.25 -30.20 -1.13
N LEU A 123 7.51 -29.61 0.04
CA LEU A 123 8.83 -29.14 0.46
C LEU A 123 9.64 -30.29 1.09
N THR A 124 10.97 -30.19 1.04
CA THR A 124 11.82 -30.96 1.95
C THR A 124 11.59 -30.52 3.40
N TYR A 125 11.95 -31.37 4.36
CA TYR A 125 11.78 -31.01 5.77
C TYR A 125 12.59 -29.77 6.14
N GLU A 126 13.80 -29.66 5.58
CA GLU A 126 14.70 -28.52 5.77
C GLU A 126 14.10 -27.22 5.20
N GLU A 127 13.53 -27.25 4.00
CA GLU A 127 12.83 -26.10 3.41
C GLU A 127 11.61 -25.70 4.22
N ALA A 128 10.82 -26.69 4.68
CA ALA A 128 9.64 -26.45 5.50
C ALA A 128 10.00 -25.84 6.87
N ASP A 129 11.05 -26.34 7.55
CA ASP A 129 11.51 -25.77 8.82
C ASP A 129 12.04 -24.34 8.63
N LEU A 130 12.77 -24.07 7.54
CA LEU A 130 13.21 -22.72 7.21
C LEU A 130 12.02 -21.78 6.96
N TRP A 131 11.01 -22.22 6.20
CA TRP A 131 9.82 -21.43 5.92
C TRP A 131 9.02 -21.14 7.19
N VAL A 132 8.79 -22.14 8.03
CA VAL A 132 8.12 -21.97 9.33
C VAL A 132 8.86 -20.96 10.20
N ARG A 133 10.20 -20.98 10.23
CA ARG A 133 10.98 -20.00 11.00
C ARG A 133 10.82 -18.58 10.46
N TYR A 134 10.84 -18.43 9.14
CA TYR A 134 10.60 -17.15 8.49
C TYR A 134 9.22 -16.60 8.88
N LEU A 135 8.16 -17.40 8.72
CA LEU A 135 6.80 -17.01 9.11
C LEU A 135 6.71 -16.70 10.61
N THR A 136 7.41 -17.45 11.45
CA THR A 136 7.46 -17.18 12.90
C THR A 136 8.05 -15.82 13.22
N LEU A 137 9.15 -15.45 12.56
CA LEU A 137 9.75 -14.14 12.71
C LEU A 137 8.80 -13.03 12.23
N GLU A 138 8.23 -13.19 11.04
CA GLU A 138 7.28 -12.24 10.45
C GLU A 138 6.06 -12.00 11.36
N TRP A 139 5.42 -13.06 11.85
CA TRP A 139 4.30 -12.93 12.77
C TRP A 139 4.69 -12.36 14.13
N SER A 140 5.91 -12.64 14.62
CA SER A 140 6.43 -12.00 15.83
C SER A 140 6.64 -10.50 15.65
N ASN A 141 7.14 -10.07 14.48
CA ASN A 141 7.29 -8.65 14.13
C ASN A 141 5.93 -7.96 14.01
N ARG A 142 4.91 -8.64 13.46
CA ARG A 142 3.53 -8.14 13.40
C ARG A 142 2.95 -7.95 14.79
N GLN A 143 3.13 -8.92 15.69
CA GLN A 143 2.75 -8.77 17.09
C GLN A 143 3.49 -7.61 17.77
N ALA A 144 4.80 -7.49 17.57
CA ALA A 144 5.58 -6.39 18.17
C ALA A 144 5.07 -5.04 17.68
N THR A 145 4.75 -4.92 16.39
CA THR A 145 4.14 -3.73 15.79
C THR A 145 2.74 -3.47 16.36
N PHE A 146 1.93 -4.50 16.58
CA PHE A 146 0.64 -4.35 17.25
C PHE A 146 0.81 -3.86 18.70
N LEU A 147 1.72 -4.43 19.48
CA LEU A 147 1.86 -4.10 20.90
C LEU A 147 2.52 -2.73 21.14
N TYR A 148 3.56 -2.41 20.36
CA TYR A 148 4.45 -1.29 20.61
C TYR A 148 4.47 -0.24 19.49
N GLY A 149 3.80 -0.50 18.37
CA GLY A 149 3.70 0.44 17.26
C GLY A 149 2.80 1.64 17.58
N THR A 150 2.88 2.64 16.72
CA THR A 150 1.98 3.80 16.79
C THR A 150 0.56 3.42 16.38
N GLU A 151 -0.42 4.29 16.68
CA GLU A 151 -1.80 4.11 16.21
C GLU A 151 -1.88 3.97 14.69
N SER A 152 -1.09 4.74 13.94
CA SER A 152 -0.99 4.60 12.49
C SER A 152 -0.39 3.27 12.04
N ASP A 153 0.55 2.69 12.80
CA ASP A 153 1.12 1.39 12.46
C ASP A 153 0.11 0.26 12.71
N ARG A 154 -0.72 0.40 13.75
CA ARG A 154 -1.85 -0.51 14.02
C ARG A 154 -2.91 -0.43 12.93
N GLU A 155 -3.28 0.77 12.51
CA GLU A 155 -4.23 0.96 11.41
C GLU A 155 -3.70 0.32 10.11
N LEU A 156 -2.41 0.49 9.79
CA LEU A 156 -1.78 -0.14 8.63
C LEU A 156 -1.71 -1.68 8.73
N LEU A 157 -1.55 -2.23 9.93
CA LEU A 157 -1.68 -3.66 10.18
C LEU A 157 -3.10 -4.15 9.84
N GLU A 158 -4.12 -3.42 10.31
CA GLU A 158 -5.53 -3.78 10.15
C GLU A 158 -6.01 -3.71 8.69
N ILE A 159 -5.75 -2.60 8.01
CA ILE A 159 -6.34 -2.33 6.68
C ILE A 159 -5.51 -2.90 5.52
N GLY A 160 -4.26 -3.28 5.78
CA GLY A 160 -3.30 -3.59 4.72
C GLY A 160 -2.56 -4.90 4.93
N TYR A 161 -1.73 -4.95 5.96
CA TYR A 161 -0.78 -6.06 6.12
C TYR A 161 -1.44 -7.37 6.54
N LEU A 162 -2.33 -7.37 7.55
CA LEU A 162 -2.98 -8.59 8.02
C LEU A 162 -3.96 -9.16 6.98
N PRO A 163 -4.84 -8.37 6.34
CA PRO A 163 -5.69 -8.91 5.27
C PRO A 163 -4.87 -9.50 4.13
N GLY A 164 -3.79 -8.81 3.72
CA GLY A 164 -2.90 -9.32 2.67
C GLY A 164 -2.20 -10.63 3.06
N ALA A 165 -1.71 -10.72 4.30
CA ALA A 165 -1.10 -11.95 4.81
C ALA A 165 -2.14 -13.09 4.90
N LEU A 166 -3.31 -12.84 5.46
CA LEU A 166 -4.37 -13.85 5.64
C LEU A 166 -5.00 -14.35 4.33
N GLN A 167 -4.86 -13.61 3.23
CA GLN A 167 -5.21 -14.08 1.88
C GLN A 167 -4.21 -15.12 1.34
N SER A 168 -2.97 -15.13 1.84
CA SER A 168 -1.96 -16.09 1.40
C SER A 168 -2.17 -17.45 2.10
N PRO A 169 -2.32 -18.56 1.36
CA PRO A 169 -2.65 -19.86 1.96
C PRO A 169 -1.65 -20.36 3.01
N ASP A 170 -0.37 -20.03 2.84
CA ASP A 170 0.73 -20.45 3.71
C ASP A 170 0.76 -19.67 5.03
N GLU A 171 0.54 -18.36 4.96
CA GLU A 171 0.37 -17.48 6.12
C GLU A 171 -0.89 -17.89 6.92
N LYS A 172 -1.99 -18.23 6.23
CA LYS A 172 -3.21 -18.75 6.87
C LYS A 172 -2.96 -20.09 7.57
N LEU A 173 -2.28 -21.02 6.89
CA LEU A 173 -1.89 -22.31 7.47
C LEU A 173 -1.00 -22.12 8.70
N TYR A 174 -0.02 -21.23 8.62
CA TYR A 174 0.86 -20.90 9.73
C TYR A 174 0.06 -20.38 10.93
N TRP A 175 -0.79 -19.39 10.71
CA TRP A 175 -1.61 -18.80 11.76
C TRP A 175 -2.49 -19.84 12.46
N ASP A 176 -3.11 -20.73 11.68
CA ASP A 176 -3.97 -21.79 12.24
C ASP A 176 -3.21 -22.81 13.09
N LEU A 177 -1.93 -23.07 12.79
CA LEU A 177 -1.07 -23.94 13.60
C LEU A 177 -0.47 -23.23 14.82
N ALA A 178 -0.26 -21.92 14.73
CA ALA A 178 0.53 -21.17 15.70
C ALA A 178 -0.31 -20.42 16.75
N LYS A 179 -1.53 -19.97 16.42
CA LYS A 179 -2.32 -19.07 17.29
C LYS A 179 -2.58 -19.59 18.71
N ASP A 180 -2.66 -20.92 18.88
CA ASP A 180 -3.00 -21.58 20.14
C ASP A 180 -1.78 -22.11 20.92
N ASN A 181 -0.56 -21.94 20.40
CA ASN A 181 0.66 -22.46 21.03
C ASN A 181 1.18 -21.63 22.22
N GLY A 182 0.52 -20.51 22.55
CA GLY A 182 0.88 -19.60 23.65
C GLY A 182 1.97 -18.57 23.32
N TRP A 183 2.49 -18.52 22.08
CA TRP A 183 3.50 -17.53 21.67
C TRP A 183 2.93 -16.12 21.47
N TYR A 184 1.64 -16.05 21.11
CA TYR A 184 0.97 -14.81 20.84
C TYR A 184 0.14 -14.34 22.04
N GLN A 185 0.22 -13.04 22.33
CA GLN A 185 -0.62 -12.37 23.31
C GLN A 185 -2.08 -12.48 22.89
N LYS A 186 -2.96 -12.73 23.86
CA LYS A 186 -4.40 -12.95 23.61
C LYS A 186 -5.04 -11.81 22.82
N ASP A 187 -4.68 -10.56 23.12
CA ASP A 187 -5.22 -9.39 22.43
C ASP A 187 -4.83 -9.37 20.95
N PHE A 188 -3.59 -9.77 20.64
CA PHE A 188 -3.14 -9.89 19.25
C PHE A 188 -3.87 -11.02 18.52
N VAL A 189 -4.04 -12.18 19.18
CA VAL A 189 -4.81 -13.31 18.61
C VAL A 189 -6.25 -12.89 18.29
N ASN A 190 -6.91 -12.22 19.23
CA ASN A 190 -8.27 -11.72 19.05
C ASN A 190 -8.36 -10.72 17.90
N PHE A 191 -7.40 -9.81 17.81
CA PHE A 191 -7.32 -8.82 16.73
C PHE A 191 -7.18 -9.49 15.36
N VAL A 192 -6.21 -10.40 15.20
CA VAL A 192 -6.00 -11.11 13.92
C VAL A 192 -7.22 -11.93 13.52
N ASN A 193 -7.88 -12.60 14.47
CA ASN A 193 -9.11 -13.34 14.20
C ASN A 193 -10.25 -12.40 13.80
N SER A 194 -10.40 -11.23 14.44
CA SER A 194 -11.43 -10.25 14.03
C SER A 194 -11.23 -9.75 12.60
N VAL A 195 -9.98 -9.54 12.18
CA VAL A 195 -9.65 -9.18 10.80
C VAL A 195 -10.00 -10.33 9.86
N ARG A 196 -9.62 -11.57 10.20
CA ARG A 196 -9.95 -12.75 9.41
C ARG A 196 -11.46 -12.93 9.23
N ASP A 197 -12.23 -12.83 10.31
CA ASP A 197 -13.69 -13.01 10.28
C ASP A 197 -14.35 -11.94 9.39
N SER A 198 -13.86 -10.70 9.44
CA SER A 198 -14.36 -9.61 8.57
C SER A 198 -14.08 -9.80 7.08
N MET A 199 -13.20 -10.73 6.70
CA MET A 199 -12.89 -11.04 5.30
C MET A 199 -13.75 -12.17 4.73
N ASP A 200 -14.39 -12.97 5.59
CA ASP A 200 -15.25 -14.08 5.19
C ASP A 200 -16.72 -13.62 4.99
N ASP A 201 -17.06 -12.39 5.38
CA ASP A 201 -18.37 -11.72 5.20
C ASP A 201 -18.50 -10.97 3.84
#